data_AF-A0A235ERL1-F1
#
_entry.id   AF-A0A235ERL1-F1
#
_cell.length_a   1.000
_cell.length_b   1.000
_cell.length_c   1.000
_cell.angle_alpha   90.00
_cell.angle_beta   90.00
_cell.angle_gamma   90.00
#
_symmetry.space_group_name_H-M   'P 1'
#
loop_
_entity.id
_entity.type
_entity.pdbx_description
1 polymer ?
#
loop_
_entity_poly.entity_id
_entity_poly.type
_entity_poly.pdbx_seq_one_letter_code
_entity_poly.pdbx_strand_id
1 'polypeptide(L)' 'MSLVPRRLLVLALLAPLLVQAAPAPWYYWRSLVDGQRVCAQTSPGPGWEQDSAAYEGPGCQPRRKVLIVPMR' A
#
# COMPACT_ATOMS: atom_id res chain seq x y z
N MET A 1 9.50 14.37 -38.77
CA MET A 1 8.08 14.53 -38.37
C MET A 1 7.53 13.15 -38.09
N SER A 2 7.55 12.72 -36.83
CA SER A 2 7.18 11.35 -36.46
C SER A 2 5.67 11.15 -36.63
N LEU A 3 5.29 10.43 -37.68
CA LEU A 3 3.93 9.94 -37.90
C LEU A 3 3.70 8.76 -36.95
N VAL A 4 3.33 9.03 -35.70
CA VAL A 4 2.86 7.96 -34.82
C VAL A 4 1.52 7.47 -35.39
N PRO A 5 1.42 6.23 -35.88
CA PRO A 5 0.15 5.71 -36.40
C PRO A 5 -0.91 5.72 -35.31
N ARG A 6 -2.12 6.17 -35.67
CA ARG A 6 -3.28 6.31 -34.76
C ARG A 6 -3.55 5.06 -33.91
N ARG A 7 -3.20 3.87 -34.41
CA ARG A 7 -3.29 2.60 -33.68
C ARG A 7 -2.36 2.53 -32.46
N LEU A 8 -1.13 3.04 -32.57
CA LEU A 8 -0.18 3.09 -31.45
C LEU A 8 -0.63 4.09 -30.38
N LEU A 9 -1.29 5.18 -30.79
CA LEU A 9 -1.88 6.14 -29.85
C LEU A 9 -3.01 5.48 -29.03
N VAL A 10 -3.91 4.75 -29.70
CA VAL A 10 -5.01 4.05 -29.02
C VAL A 10 -4.47 2.99 -28.06
N LEU A 11 -3.44 2.24 -28.45
CA LEU A 11 -2.83 1.23 -27.59
C LEU A 11 -2.19 1.86 -26.33
N ALA A 12 -1.49 2.99 -26.49
CA ALA A 12 -0.88 3.72 -25.38
C ALA A 12 -1.93 4.25 -24.38
N LEU A 13 -3.10 4.69 -24.86
CA LEU A 13 -4.18 5.19 -24.00
C LEU A 13 -4.90 4.07 -23.22
N LEU A 14 -4.93 2.84 -23.75
CA LEU A 14 -5.60 1.70 -23.12
C LEU A 14 -4.69 0.91 -22.17
N ALA A 15 -3.37 1.03 -22.29
CA ALA A 15 -2.40 0.34 -21.45
C ALA A 15 -2.62 0.47 -19.92
N PRO A 16 -3.05 1.61 -19.34
CA PRO A 16 -3.25 1.74 -17.90
C PRO A 16 -4.36 0.84 -17.34
N LEU A 17 -5.35 0.48 -18.17
CA LEU A 17 -6.49 -0.35 -17.75
C LEU A 17 -6.08 -1.79 -17.41
N LEU A 18 -4.91 -2.22 -17.90
CA LEU A 18 -4.36 -3.55 -17.64
C LEU A 18 -3.63 -3.64 -16.29
N VAL A 19 -3.41 -2.52 -15.61
CA VAL A 19 -2.70 -2.50 -14.32
C VAL A 19 -3.71 -2.25 -13.20
N GLN A 20 -3.89 -3.25 -12.34
CA GLN A 20 -4.65 -3.11 -11.11
C GLN A 20 -3.70 -2.73 -9.98
N ALA A 21 -3.88 -1.54 -9.40
CA ALA A 21 -3.12 -1.13 -8.24
C ALA A 21 -3.58 -1.92 -7.00
N ALA A 22 -2.68 -2.69 -6.40
CA ALA A 22 -2.93 -3.27 -5.09
C ALA A 22 -3.06 -2.14 -4.04
N PRO A 23 -3.85 -2.33 -2.97
CA PRO A 23 -3.89 -1.37 -1.88
C PRO A 23 -2.48 -1.16 -1.31
N ALA A 24 -2.10 0.09 -1.11
CA ALA A 24 -0.76 0.41 -0.63
C ALA A 24 -0.57 -0.12 0.80
N PRO A 25 0.50 -0.87 1.08
CA PRO A 25 0.74 -1.43 2.40
C PRO A 25 1.11 -0.33 3.40
N TRP A 26 0.61 -0.46 4.63
CA TRP A 26 0.94 0.42 5.75
C TRP A 26 1.73 -0.33 6.81
N TYR A 27 2.66 0.34 7.49
CA TYR A 27 3.51 -0.25 8.51
C TYR A 27 3.57 0.61 9.75
N TYR A 28 3.75 -0.03 10.91
CA TYR A 28 4.25 0.67 12.07
C TYR A 28 5.75 0.89 11.91
N TRP A 29 6.16 2.12 12.10
CA TRP A 29 7.55 2.54 12.22
C TRP A 29 7.81 2.87 13.67
N ARG A 30 8.90 2.33 14.23
CA ARG A 30 9.36 2.63 15.58
C ARG A 30 10.58 3.54 15.51
N SER A 31 10.54 4.62 16.27
CA SER A 31 11.68 5.52 16.43
C SER A 31 12.74 4.82 17.28
N LEU A 32 13.97 4.81 16.77
CA LEU A 32 15.15 4.29 17.46
C LEU A 32 15.63 5.22 18.58
N VAL A 33 15.15 6.46 18.61
CA VAL A 33 15.57 7.49 19.59
C VAL A 33 14.75 7.41 20.87
N ASP A 34 13.44 7.25 20.74
CA ASP A 34 12.48 7.36 21.86
C ASP A 34 11.44 6.22 21.91
N GLY A 35 11.50 5.27 20.97
CA GLY A 35 10.58 4.13 20.90
C GLY A 35 9.16 4.47 20.45
N GLN A 36 8.88 5.73 20.07
CA GLN A 36 7.55 6.13 19.59
C GLN A 36 7.17 5.38 18.32
N ARG A 37 5.88 5.08 18.16
CA ARG A 37 5.36 4.36 17.00
C ARG A 37 4.47 5.26 16.16
N VAL A 38 4.69 5.24 14.84
CA VAL A 38 3.84 5.95 13.87
C VAL A 38 3.42 5.00 12.76
N CYS A 39 2.24 5.24 12.18
CA CYS A 39 1.75 4.47 11.04
C CYS A 39 2.02 5.24 9.74
N ALA A 40 2.76 4.63 8.81
CA ALA A 40 3.07 5.23 7.52
C ALA A 40 3.31 4.16 6.44
N GLN A 41 3.09 4.52 5.17
CA GLN A 41 3.37 3.65 4.02
C GLN A 41 4.87 3.48 3.79
N THR A 42 5.66 4.52 4.07
CA THR A 42 7.12 4.56 3.89
C THR A 42 7.80 5.02 5.18
N SER A 43 9.10 4.78 5.29
CA SER A 43 9.88 5.21 6.46
C SER A 43 9.76 6.73 6.67
N PRO A 44 9.51 7.21 7.90
CA PRO A 44 9.57 8.64 8.22
C PRO A 44 10.96 9.27 8.02
N GLY A 45 12.03 8.46 8.02
CA GLY A 45 13.39 8.91 7.78
C GLY A 45 14.43 8.09 8.54
N PRO A 46 15.69 8.58 8.59
CA PRO A 46 16.73 7.99 9.42
C PRO A 46 16.31 7.93 10.89
N GLY A 47 16.70 6.86 11.59
CA GLY A 47 16.30 6.65 12.99
C GLY A 47 14.94 6.00 13.16
N TRP A 48 14.31 5.50 12.08
CA TRP A 48 13.08 4.72 12.14
C TRP A 48 13.31 3.31 11.61
N GLU A 49 12.77 2.32 12.29
CA GLU A 49 12.77 0.92 11.86
C GLU A 49 11.33 0.41 11.68
N GLN A 50 11.15 -0.54 10.76
CA GLN A 50 9.86 -1.18 10.56
C GLN A 50 9.57 -2.17 11.71
N ASP A 51 8.42 -2.01 12.36
CA ASP A 51 8.03 -2.70 13.60
C ASP A 51 6.75 -3.55 13.43
N SER A 52 6.34 -3.81 12.19
CA SER A 52 5.17 -4.65 11.90
C SER A 52 5.20 -5.27 10.51
N ALA A 53 4.34 -6.27 10.30
CA ALA A 53 3.93 -6.70 8.96
C ALA A 53 3.09 -5.61 8.26
N ALA A 54 2.86 -5.79 6.96
CA ALA A 54 2.00 -4.91 6.15
C ALA A 54 0.55 -4.99 6.62
N TYR A 55 -0.05 -3.83 6.90
CA TYR A 55 -1.48 -3.65 7.08
C TYR A 55 -2.12 -3.24 5.75
N GLU A 56 -3.39 -3.59 5.60
CA GLU A 56 -4.14 -3.33 4.36
C GLU A 56 -4.64 -1.90 4.20
N GLY A 57 -4.55 -1.06 5.23
CA GLY A 57 -5.18 0.24 5.20
C GLY A 57 -4.54 1.29 6.10
N PRO A 58 -4.92 2.56 5.88
CA PRO A 58 -4.43 3.69 6.65
C PRO A 58 -4.72 3.51 8.15
N GLY A 59 -3.81 4.03 8.97
CA GLY A 59 -3.91 3.94 10.43
C GLY A 59 -3.52 2.58 11.02
N CYS A 60 -2.97 1.66 10.21
CA CYS A 60 -2.41 0.38 10.67
C CYS A 60 -3.43 -0.43 11.49
N GLN A 61 -4.70 -0.35 11.07
CA GLN A 61 -5.79 -0.99 11.77
C GLN A 61 -5.69 -2.51 11.59
N PRO A 62 -5.91 -3.30 12.67
CA PRO A 62 -5.98 -4.75 12.55
C PRO A 62 -7.09 -5.17 11.58
N ARG A 63 -6.83 -6.20 10.77
CA ARG A 63 -7.87 -6.85 9.96
C ARG A 63 -8.99 -7.30 10.88
N ARG A 64 -10.20 -6.76 10.70
CA ARG A 64 -11.37 -7.17 11.47
C ARG A 64 -11.70 -8.62 11.12
N LYS A 65 -11.39 -9.55 12.02
CA LYS A 65 -11.77 -10.95 11.86
C LYS A 65 -13.23 -11.10 12.26
N VAL A 66 -14.08 -11.47 11.31
CA VAL A 66 -15.46 -11.89 11.61
C VAL A 66 -15.40 -13.38 11.98
N LEU A 67 -15.50 -13.66 13.28
CA LEU A 67 -15.58 -15.03 13.77
C LEU A 67 -17.05 -15.46 13.75
N ILE A 68 -17.40 -16.37 12.83
CA ILE A 68 -18.70 -17.01 12.83
C ILE A 68 -18.66 -18.11 13.90
N VAL A 69 -19.29 -17.85 15.05
CA VAL A 69 -19.41 -18.85 16.12
C VAL A 69 -20.72 -19.61 15.88
N PRO A 70 -20.67 -20.92 15.52
CA PRO A 70 -21.90 -21.69 15.38
C PRO A 70 -22.58 -21.86 16.74
N MET A 71 -23.89 -21.63 16.80
CA MET A 71 -24.70 -21.94 17.97
C MET A 71 -24.98 -23.44 17.99
N ARG A 72 -24.70 -24.09 19.12
CA ARG A 72 -25.04 -25.50 19.38
C ARG A 72 -26.47 -25.62 19.87
#